data_AF-A0A0Q3FAI7-F1
#
_entry.id   AF-A0A0Q3FAI7-F1
#
_cell.length_a   1.000
_cell.length_b   1.000
_cell.length_c   1.000
_cell.angle_alpha   90.00
_cell.angle_beta   90.00
_cell.angle_gamma   90.00
#
_symmetry.space_group_name_H-M   'P 1'
#
loop_
_entity.id
_entity.type
_entity.pdbx_description
1 polymer ?
#
loop_
_entity_poly.entity_id
_entity_poly.type
_entity_poly.pdbx_seq_one_letter_code
_entity_poly.pdbx_strand_id
1 'polypeptide(L)'
;GVDKTLRPLILVGATAVFWSIWLCRNDIVFDKKKMHSCMQVLLLCTNWLRLWALLQKVQHKELMESGAKRLEWITREFMFRFGWRASSRLLTL
;
A
#
# COMPACT_ATOMS: atom_id res chain seq x y z
N GLY A 1 -6.89 -15.51 -20.50
CA GLY A 1 -7.86 -14.83 -19.64
C GLY A 1 -7.37 -14.90 -18.21
N VAL A 2 -7.48 -13.81 -17.44
CA VAL A 2 -7.07 -13.81 -16.02
C VAL A 2 -7.86 -14.87 -15.26
N ASP A 3 -7.13 -15.73 -14.53
CA ASP A 3 -7.68 -16.79 -13.71
C ASP A 3 -8.78 -16.26 -12.77
N LYS A 4 -9.88 -17.02 -12.63
CA LYS A 4 -11.05 -16.59 -11.85
C LYS A 4 -10.72 -16.33 -10.38
N THR A 5 -9.65 -16.95 -9.87
CA THR A 5 -9.15 -16.75 -8.50
C THR A 5 -8.30 -15.49 -8.34
N LEU A 6 -7.69 -14.98 -9.41
CA LEU A 6 -6.81 -13.81 -9.37
C LEU A 6 -7.59 -12.49 -9.52
N ARG A 7 -8.72 -12.51 -10.23
CA ARG A 7 -9.62 -11.35 -10.39
C ARG A 7 -9.99 -10.66 -9.07
N PRO A 8 -10.49 -11.36 -8.03
CA PRO A 8 -10.82 -10.71 -6.76
C PRO A 8 -9.58 -10.11 -6.09
N LEU A 9 -8.43 -10.77 -6.19
CA LEU A 9 -7.17 -10.27 -5.61
C LEU A 9 -6.72 -8.96 -6.27
N ILE A 10 -6.87 -8.84 -7.58
CA ILE A 10 -6.56 -7.62 -8.34
C ILE A 10 -7.51 -6.48 -7.93
N LEU A 11 -8.80 -6.77 -7.73
CA LEU A 11 -9.77 -5.77 -7.27
C LEU A 11 -9.46 -5.28 -5.86
N VAL A 12 -9.09 -6.18 -4.95
CA VAL A 12 -8.65 -5.82 -3.60
C VAL A 12 -7.38 -4.97 -3.68
N GLY A 13 -6.45 -5.35 -4.56
CA GLY A 13 -5.25 -4.59 -4.91
C GLY A 13 -5.55 -3.15 -5.31
N ALA A 14 -6.37 -2.97 -6.34
CA ALA A 14 -6.78 -1.66 -6.84
C ALA A 14 -7.53 -0.83 -5.78
N THR A 15 -8.42 -1.48 -5.02
CA THR A 15 -9.17 -0.82 -3.95
C THR A 15 -8.25 -0.30 -2.85
N ALA A 16 -7.18 -1.04 -2.50
CA ALA A 16 -6.20 -0.60 -1.50
C ALA A 16 -5.42 0.64 -1.96
N VAL A 17 -5.12 0.74 -3.26
CA VAL A 17 -4.49 1.93 -3.85
C VAL A 17 -5.43 3.13 -3.74
N PHE A 18 -6.68 3.00 -4.17
CA PHE A 18 -7.67 4.07 -4.05
C PHE A 18 -7.91 4.49 -2.60
N TRP A 19 -7.98 3.52 -1.69
CA TRP A 19 -8.12 3.77 -0.25
C TRP A 19 -6.94 4.57 0.31
N SER A 20 -5.73 4.23 -0.09
CA SER A 20 -4.51 4.94 0.35
C SER A 20 -4.46 6.38 -0.16
N ILE A 21 -4.87 6.61 -1.41
CA ILE A 21 -4.99 7.97 -1.97
C ILE A 21 -6.05 8.78 -1.21
N TRP A 22 -7.21 8.17 -0.96
CA TRP A 22 -8.29 8.79 -0.20
C TRP A 22 -7.84 9.20 1.21
N LEU A 23 -7.19 8.29 1.94
CA LEU A 23 -6.66 8.57 3.28
C LEU A 23 -5.62 9.68 3.28
N CYS A 24 -4.70 9.70 2.33
CA CYS A 24 -3.71 10.78 2.22
C CYS A 24 -4.39 12.13 1.97
N ARG A 25 -5.46 12.16 1.17
CA ARG A 25 -6.26 13.37 0.95
C ARG A 25 -6.98 13.78 2.23
N ASN A 26 -7.51 12.82 2.98
CA ASN A 26 -8.19 13.07 4.26
C ASN A 26 -7.22 13.64 5.31
N ASP A 27 -6.01 13.09 5.42
CA ASP A 27 -4.98 13.57 6.36
C ASP A 27 -4.56 15.03 6.06
N ILE A 28 -4.52 15.43 4.78
CA ILE A 28 -4.22 16.82 4.39
C ILE A 28 -5.38 17.76 4.77
N VAL A 29 -6.63 17.34 4.51
CA VAL A 29 -7.82 18.17 4.72
C VAL A 29 -8.16 18.32 6.20
N PHE A 30 -8.10 17.23 6.97
CA PHE A 30 -8.56 17.19 8.35
C PHE A 30 -7.43 17.41 9.37
N ASP A 31 -6.24 16.84 9.13
CA ASP A 31 -5.12 16.88 10.09
C ASP A 31 -4.07 17.95 9.72
N LYS A 32 -4.25 18.66 8.60
CA LYS A 32 -3.31 19.64 8.04
C LYS A 32 -1.89 19.07 7.87
N LYS A 33 -1.76 17.75 7.71
CA LYS A 33 -0.48 17.10 7.47
C LYS A 33 0.11 17.56 6.14
N LYS A 34 1.44 17.56 6.05
CA LYS A 34 2.14 17.85 4.80
C LYS A 34 1.72 16.87 3.72
N MET A 35 1.67 17.36 2.48
CA MET A 35 1.32 16.58 1.30
C MET A 35 2.16 15.29 1.25
N HIS A 36 1.48 14.14 1.28
CA HIS A 36 2.15 12.85 1.22
C HIS A 36 2.82 12.68 -0.14
N SER A 37 4.09 12.31 -0.15
CA SER A 37 4.75 11.92 -1.40
C SER A 37 4.09 10.65 -1.97
N CYS A 38 4.10 10.50 -3.30
CA CYS A 38 3.69 9.28 -3.98
C CYS A 38 4.29 8.01 -3.35
N MET A 39 5.55 8.08 -2.90
CA MET A 39 6.23 6.96 -2.21
C MET A 39 5.63 6.64 -0.83
N GLN A 40 5.18 7.66 -0.10
CA GLN A 40 4.49 7.46 1.18
C GLN A 40 3.09 6.87 0.96
N VAL A 41 2.39 7.30 -0.10
CA VAL A 41 1.11 6.71 -0.49
C VAL A 41 1.28 5.22 -0.84
N LEU A 42 2.35 4.86 -1.56
CA LEU A 42 2.69 3.47 -1.88
C LEU A 42 2.99 2.65 -0.62
N LEU A 43 3.76 3.18 0.33
CA LEU A 43 4.03 2.51 1.61
C LEU A 43 2.74 2.30 2.41
N LEU A 44 1.85 3.30 2.49
CA LEU A 44 0.53 3.17 3.11
C LEU A 44 -0.29 2.06 2.42
N CYS A 45 -0.29 2.04 1.08
CA CYS A 45 -0.95 1.00 0.32
C CYS A 45 -0.42 -0.40 0.65
N THR A 46 0.89 -0.57 0.79
CA THR A 46 1.46 -1.88 1.16
C THR A 46 1.03 -2.32 2.56
N ASN A 47 0.90 -1.39 3.50
CA ASN A 47 0.41 -1.69 4.84
C ASN A 47 -1.07 -2.11 4.83
N TRP A 48 -1.91 -1.39 4.08
CA TRP A 48 -3.31 -1.77 3.90
C TRP A 48 -3.47 -3.11 3.20
N LEU A 49 -2.64 -3.40 2.19
CA LEU A 49 -2.65 -4.70 1.52
C LEU A 49 -2.31 -5.84 2.48
N ARG A 50 -1.35 -5.65 3.40
CA ARG A 50 -1.04 -6.65 4.44
C ARG A 50 -2.21 -6.83 5.41
N LEU A 51 -2.81 -5.74 5.88
CA LEU A 51 -3.96 -5.82 6.77
C LEU A 51 -5.14 -6.53 6.08
N TRP A 52 -5.40 -6.21 4.82
CA TRP A 52 -6.47 -6.82 4.05
C TRP A 52 -6.16 -8.25 3.63
N ALA A 53 -4.89 -8.65 3.56
CA ALA A 53 -4.50 -10.04 3.33
C ALA A 53 -4.95 -10.93 4.49
N LEU A 54 -4.94 -10.42 5.73
CA LEU A 54 -5.46 -11.11 6.91
C LEU A 54 -6.98 -11.35 6.83
N LEU A 55 -7.70 -10.50 6.09
CA LEU A 55 -9.14 -10.63 5.86
C LEU A 55 -9.48 -11.58 4.69
N GLN A 56 -8.49 -11.99 3.89
CA GLN A 56 -8.71 -12.93 2.80
C GLN A 56 -8.71 -14.39 3.28
N LYS A 57 -9.31 -15.28 2.48
CA LYS A 57 -9.20 -16.73 2.68
C LYS A 57 -7.74 -17.16 2.70
N VAL A 58 -7.41 -18.19 3.48
CA VAL A 58 -6.02 -18.69 3.68
C VAL A 58 -5.26 -18.90 2.36
N GLN A 59 -5.93 -19.44 1.34
CA GLN A 59 -5.35 -19.69 0.01
C GLN A 59 -4.89 -18.42 -0.73
N HIS A 60 -5.51 -17.28 -0.42
CA HIS A 60 -5.25 -15.99 -1.07
C HIS A 60 -4.38 -15.08 -0.22
N LYS A 61 -4.34 -15.30 1.09
CA LYS A 61 -3.54 -14.54 2.05
C LYS A 61 -2.06 -14.53 1.68
N GLU A 62 -1.45 -15.71 1.44
CA GLU A 62 -0.02 -15.79 1.13
C GLU A 62 0.35 -15.07 -0.16
N LEU A 63 -0.49 -15.19 -1.20
CA LEU A 63 -0.30 -14.50 -2.47
C LEU A 63 -0.35 -12.97 -2.28
N MET A 64 -1.30 -12.49 -1.48
CA MET A 64 -1.47 -11.06 -1.23
C MET A 64 -0.36 -10.50 -0.33
N GLU A 65 0.08 -11.24 0.68
CA GLU A 65 1.22 -10.87 1.53
C GLU A 65 2.53 -10.84 0.75
N SER A 66 2.75 -11.81 -0.13
CA SER A 66 3.92 -11.85 -1.01
C SER A 66 3.92 -10.66 -1.98
N GLY A 67 2.77 -10.36 -2.60
CA GLY A 67 2.59 -9.18 -3.43
C GLY A 67 2.85 -7.87 -2.68
N ALA A 68 2.32 -7.73 -1.46
CA ALA A 68 2.52 -6.56 -0.62
C ALA A 68 4.00 -6.39 -0.20
N LYS A 69 4.67 -7.48 0.21
CA LYS A 69 6.12 -7.48 0.54
C LYS A 69 6.95 -7.05 -0.65
N ARG A 70 6.65 -7.57 -1.84
CA ARG A 70 7.39 -7.23 -3.06
C ARG A 70 7.20 -5.77 -3.44
N LEU A 71 5.97 -5.26 -3.37
CA LEU A 71 5.68 -3.86 -3.64
C LEU A 71 6.38 -2.93 -2.64
N GLU A 72 6.39 -3.29 -1.36
CA GLU A 72 7.11 -2.53 -0.34
C GLU A 72 8.62 -2.51 -0.59
N TRP A 73 9.21 -3.65 -0.94
CA TRP A 73 10.63 -3.74 -1.23
C TRP A 73 11.01 -2.85 -2.42
N ILE A 74 10.27 -2.92 -3.54
CA ILE A 74 10.48 -2.06 -4.71
C ILE A 74 10.36 -0.58 -4.33
N THR A 75 9.35 -0.24 -3.54
CA THR A 75 9.13 1.14 -3.08
C THR A 75 10.32 1.63 -2.26
N ARG A 76 10.78 0.84 -1.29
CA ARG A 76 11.93 1.18 -0.44
C ARG A 76 13.24 1.27 -1.23
N GLU A 77 13.48 0.34 -2.15
CA GLU A 77 14.66 0.37 -3.01
C GLU A 77 14.67 1.62 -3.88
N PHE A 78 13.54 1.95 -4.51
CA PHE A 78 13.40 3.18 -5.28
C PHE A 78 13.66 4.41 -4.41
N MET A 79 13.09 4.48 -3.21
CA MET A 79 13.35 5.59 -2.29
C MET A 79 14.82 5.72 -1.91
N PHE A 80 15.48 4.60 -1.61
CA PHE A 80 16.91 4.56 -1.29
C PHE A 80 17.76 5.04 -2.46
N ARG A 81 17.48 4.53 -3.67
CA ARG A 81 18.26 4.82 -4.87
C ARG A 81 18.14 6.26 -5.35
N PHE A 82 16.97 6.88 -5.17
CA PHE A 82 16.72 8.27 -5.58
C PHE A 82 16.85 9.27 -4.42
N GLY A 83 17.33 8.85 -3.25
CA GLY A 83 17.51 9.73 -2.08
C GLY A 83 16.19 10.33 -1.57
N TRP A 84 15.07 9.69 -1.87
CA TRP A 84 13.75 10.18 -1.49
C TRP A 84 13.60 10.03 0.02
N ARG A 85 13.67 11.15 0.75
CA ARG A 85 13.46 11.16 2.20
C ARG A 85 12.02 10.75 2.49
N ALA A 86 11.80 9.47 2.78
CA ALA A 86 10.64 9.04 3.55
C ALA A 86 10.68 9.86 4.83
N SER A 87 9.83 10.87 4.94
CA SER A 87 9.71 11.58 6.21
C SER A 87 9.21 10.53 7.20
N SER A 88 10.09 10.07 8.09
CA SER A 88 9.93 8.89 8.96
C SER A 88 8.83 9.03 10.01
N ARG A 89 7.93 10.01 9.88
CA ARG A 89 6.91 10.37 10.88
C ARG A 89 5.56 9.66 10.71
N LEU A 90 5.38 8.86 9.65
CA LEU A 90 4.11 8.17 9.38
C LEU A 90 4.17 6.64 9.58
N LEU A 91 5.33 6.11 9.98
CA LEU A 91 5.57 4.67 10.18
C LEU A 91 5.42 4.22 11.64
N THR A 92 5.06 5.14 12.54
CA THR A 92 4.72 4.85 13.93
C THR A 92 3.25 5.19 14.15
N LEU A 93 2.38 4.28 13.72
CA LEU A 93 1.05 4.08 14.29
C LEU A 93 0.96 2.60 14.66
#